data_AF-A0A7T8GR65-F1
#
_entry.id   AF-A0A7T8GR65-F1
#
_cell.length_a   1.000
_cell.length_b   1.000
_cell.length_c   1.000
_cell.angle_alpha   90.00
_cell.angle_beta   90.00
_cell.angle_gamma   90.00
#
_symmetry.space_group_name_H-M   'P 1'
#
loop_
_entity.id
_entity.type
_entity.pdbx_description
1 polymer ?
#
loop_
_entity_poly.entity_id
_entity_poly.type
_entity_poly.pdbx_seq_one_letter_code
_entity_poly.pdbx_strand_id
1 'polypeptide(L)'
;RSTAAHPEGHQGVTKCQLRAKDCVFWPGINKDIEKLCLSCHVCQKHQRANPHDPLKPHDIPTRPWEVLGANLFLWEREEYLIVADYYSKYQIVRKACHSVY
;
A
#
# COMPACT_ATOMS: atom_id res chain seq x y z
N ARG A 1 -13.49 24.69 30.97
CA ARG A 1 -12.77 23.44 30.63
C ARG A 1 -12.80 23.31 29.11
N SER A 2 -11.64 23.42 28.48
CA SER A 2 -11.46 23.47 27.03
C SER A 2 -11.82 22.13 26.39
N THR A 3 -12.79 22.11 25.49
CA THR A 3 -13.24 20.92 24.74
C THR A 3 -12.26 20.62 23.61
N ALA A 4 -11.11 20.04 23.96
CA ALA A 4 -10.23 19.42 22.99
C ALA A 4 -10.85 18.09 22.54
N ALA A 5 -11.81 18.13 21.60
CA ALA A 5 -12.53 16.94 21.14
C ALA A 5 -11.68 16.00 20.27
N HIS A 6 -10.56 16.50 19.72
CA HIS A 6 -9.68 15.72 18.85
C HIS A 6 -8.64 14.86 19.59
N PRO A 7 -7.90 15.38 20.61
CA PRO A 7 -6.81 14.63 21.25
C PRO A 7 -7.18 13.29 21.87
N GLU A 8 -8.41 13.15 22.40
CA GLU A 8 -8.84 11.91 23.07
C GLU A 8 -9.66 10.98 22.16
N GLY A 9 -10.26 11.51 21.10
CA GLY A 9 -11.26 10.80 20.32
C GLY A 9 -10.92 10.52 18.85
N HIS A 10 -9.93 11.20 18.27
CA HIS A 10 -9.49 11.03 16.87
C HIS A 10 -10.65 11.02 15.84
N GLN A 11 -11.64 11.90 16.04
CA GLN A 11 -12.96 11.76 15.44
C GLN A 11 -13.10 12.26 13.99
N GLY A 12 -12.00 12.68 13.36
CA GLY A 12 -11.99 13.30 12.04
C GLY A 12 -12.53 14.74 12.03
N VAL A 13 -12.25 15.47 10.96
CA VAL A 13 -12.51 16.92 10.84
C VAL A 13 -13.99 17.26 11.04
N THR A 14 -14.88 16.58 10.30
CA THR A 14 -16.33 16.88 10.30
C THR A 14 -16.96 16.73 11.68
N LYS A 15 -16.61 15.67 12.42
CA LYS A 15 -17.17 15.41 13.75
C LYS A 15 -16.63 16.38 14.79
N CYS A 16 -15.35 16.75 14.69
CA CYS A 16 -14.77 17.80 15.52
C CYS A 16 -15.42 19.17 15.25
N GLN A 17 -15.69 19.52 14.00
CA GLN A 17 -16.39 20.75 13.63
C GLN A 17 -17.83 20.77 14.16
N LEU A 18 -18.58 19.68 14.02
CA LEU A 18 -19.96 19.60 14.54
C LEU A 18 -20.01 19.79 16.06
N ARG A 19 -19.09 19.16 16.81
CA ARG A 19 -19.01 19.35 18.26
C ARG A 19 -18.64 20.77 18.66
N ALA A 20 -17.77 21.43 17.90
CA ALA A 20 -17.37 22.79 18.18
C ALA A 20 -18.52 23.78 18.01
N LYS A 21 -19.38 23.59 16.99
CA LYS A 21 -20.54 24.45 16.72
C LYS A 21 -21.48 24.61 17.93
N ASP A 22 -21.62 23.58 18.74
CA ASP A 22 -22.54 23.58 19.88
C ASP A 22 -21.93 24.19 21.16
N CYS A 23 -20.64 24.51 21.16
CA CYS A 23 -19.90 24.84 22.39
C CYS A 23 -19.08 26.13 22.33
N VAL A 24 -18.52 26.48 21.17
CA VAL A 24 -17.52 27.55 21.04
C VAL A 24 -17.57 28.22 19.67
N PHE A 25 -17.18 29.49 19.60
CA PHE A 25 -17.12 30.23 18.34
C PHE A 25 -15.96 31.23 18.33
N TRP A 26 -15.24 31.28 17.21
CA TRP A 26 -14.35 32.38 16.83
C TRP A 26 -14.17 32.41 15.31
N PRO A 27 -13.78 33.57 14.72
CA PRO A 27 -13.45 33.66 13.30
C PRO A 27 -12.32 32.68 12.94
N GLY A 28 -12.58 31.77 12.00
CA GLY A 28 -11.57 30.79 11.54
C GLY A 28 -11.57 29.44 12.25
N ILE A 29 -12.45 29.21 13.23
CA ILE A 29 -12.52 27.95 14.02
C ILE A 29 -12.47 26.66 13.19
N ASN A 30 -13.14 26.62 12.03
CA ASN A 30 -13.12 25.43 11.17
C ASN A 30 -11.73 25.13 10.60
N LYS A 31 -10.95 26.17 10.26
CA LYS A 31 -9.58 26.03 9.76
C LYS A 31 -8.65 25.54 10.86
N ASP A 32 -8.84 26.01 12.09
CA ASP A 32 -8.05 25.57 13.23
C ASP A 32 -8.32 24.11 13.58
N ILE A 33 -9.60 23.69 13.54
CA ILE A 33 -10.00 22.29 13.76
C ILE A 33 -9.44 21.39 12.67
N GLU A 34 -9.53 21.82 11.41
CA GLU A 34 -8.96 21.08 10.28
C GLU A 34 -7.44 20.91 10.45
N LYS A 35 -6.71 21.99 10.75
CA LYS A 35 -5.28 21.94 11.03
C LYS A 35 -4.94 20.97 12.17
N LEU A 36 -5.68 21.04 13.28
CA LEU A 36 -5.49 20.15 14.44
C LEU A 36 -5.67 18.68 14.07
N CYS A 37 -6.72 18.38 13.30
CA CYS A 37 -7.04 17.02 12.87
C CYS A 37 -6.02 16.48 11.86
N LEU A 38 -5.62 17.30 10.89
CA LEU A 38 -4.66 16.92 9.85
C LEU A 38 -3.23 16.82 10.40
N SER A 39 -2.87 17.55 11.45
CA SER A 39 -1.54 17.45 12.09
C SER A 39 -1.40 16.31 13.10
N CYS A 40 -2.45 15.54 13.35
CA CYS A 40 -2.41 14.48 14.36
C CYS A 40 -1.63 13.25 13.87
N HIS A 41 -0.48 13.00 14.49
CA HIS A 41 0.37 11.84 14.18
C HIS A 41 -0.37 10.49 14.31
N VAL A 42 -1.22 10.33 15.33
CA VAL A 42 -2.00 9.09 15.53
C VAL A 42 -2.98 8.90 14.38
N CYS A 43 -3.71 9.94 13.98
CA CYS A 43 -4.62 9.87 12.85
C CYS A 43 -3.87 9.58 11.55
N GLN A 44 -2.73 10.24 11.28
CA GLN A 44 -1.93 9.98 10.08
C GLN A 44 -1.40 8.54 10.02
N LYS A 45 -0.97 7.99 11.17
CA LYS A 45 -0.47 6.62 11.25
C LYS A 45 -1.54 5.55 11.02
N HIS A 46 -2.77 5.83 11.47
CA HIS A 46 -3.87 4.85 11.48
C HIS A 46 -4.97 5.15 10.45
N GLN A 47 -4.85 6.21 9.66
CA GLN A 47 -5.78 6.46 8.57
C GLN A 47 -5.72 5.30 7.58
N ARG A 48 -6.87 5.02 6.96
CA ARG A 48 -6.90 4.03 5.87
C ARG A 48 -5.96 4.48 4.77
N ALA A 49 -5.09 3.58 4.34
CA ALA A 49 -4.30 3.82 3.14
C ALA A 49 -5.23 3.99 1.94
N ASN A 50 -4.79 4.77 0.96
CA ASN A 50 -5.43 4.77 -0.34
C ASN A 50 -5.43 3.34 -0.90
N PRO A 51 -6.47 2.94 -1.65
CA PRO A 51 -6.40 1.69 -2.38
C PRO A 51 -5.15 1.69 -3.26
N HIS A 52 -4.49 0.53 -3.34
CA HIS A 52 -3.39 0.37 -4.30
C HIS A 52 -3.89 0.67 -5.71
N ASP A 53 -3.04 1.32 -6.49
CA ASP A 53 -3.29 1.51 -7.91
C ASP A 53 -3.55 0.15 -8.59
N PRO A 54 -4.43 0.08 -9.59
CA PRO A 54 -4.64 -1.14 -10.36
C PRO A 54 -3.31 -1.67 -10.92
N LEU A 55 -3.18 -3.00 -10.97
CA LEU A 55 -2.05 -3.65 -11.62
C LEU A 55 -1.97 -3.19 -13.08
N LYS A 56 -0.84 -2.59 -13.46
CA LYS A 56 -0.59 -2.23 -14.84
C LYS A 56 -0.23 -3.51 -15.61
N PRO A 57 -0.95 -3.83 -16.70
CA PRO A 57 -0.56 -4.97 -17.54
C PRO A 57 0.82 -4.71 -18.14
N HIS A 58 1.58 -5.78 -18.33
CA HIS A 58 2.83 -5.72 -19.08
C HIS A 58 2.52 -5.75 -20.59
N ASP A 59 3.44 -5.21 -21.38
CA ASP A 59 3.37 -5.32 -22.83
C ASP A 59 3.45 -6.79 -23.25
N ILE A 60 2.66 -7.16 -24.25
CA ILE A 60 2.67 -8.52 -24.79
C ILE A 60 3.91 -8.64 -25.68
N PRO A 61 4.82 -9.61 -25.43
CA PRO A 61 5.97 -9.83 -26.31
C PRO A 61 5.51 -10.17 -27.73
N THR A 62 6.34 -9.84 -28.72
CA THR A 62 6.05 -10.04 -30.15
C THR A 62 6.67 -11.31 -30.72
N ARG A 63 7.67 -11.88 -30.03
CA ARG A 63 8.41 -13.06 -30.49
C ARG A 63 8.76 -14.01 -29.34
N PRO A 64 8.96 -15.32 -29.61
CA PRO A 64 9.50 -16.24 -28.63
C PRO A 64 10.85 -15.77 -28.09
N TRP A 65 11.08 -15.96 -26.79
CA TRP A 65 12.33 -15.66 -26.08
C TRP A 65 12.64 -14.16 -25.90
N GLU A 66 11.67 -13.28 -26.15
CA GLU A 66 11.83 -11.82 -25.96
C GLU A 66 11.70 -11.40 -24.48
N VAL A 67 10.73 -11.97 -23.78
CA VAL A 67 10.47 -11.70 -22.35
C VAL A 67 10.40 -13.03 -21.61
N LEU A 68 11.26 -13.18 -20.60
CA LEU A 68 11.37 -14.39 -19.79
C LEU A 68 11.02 -14.07 -18.33
N GLY A 69 10.15 -14.88 -17.74
CA GLY A 69 10.00 -14.95 -16.29
C GLY A 69 10.87 -16.06 -15.74
N ALA A 70 11.62 -15.77 -14.69
CA ALA A 70 12.39 -16.77 -13.96
C ALA A 70 11.99 -16.76 -12.49
N ASN A 71 11.87 -17.94 -11.89
CA ASN A 71 11.60 -18.05 -10.46
C ASN A 71 12.33 -19.27 -9.88
N LEU A 72 12.69 -19.17 -8.60
CA LEU A 72 13.19 -20.29 -7.82
C LEU A 72 12.05 -20.88 -7.00
N PHE A 73 12.01 -22.20 -6.88
CA PHE A 73 11.06 -22.90 -6.03
C PHE A 73 11.67 -24.15 -5.41
N LEU A 74 11.12 -24.56 -4.27
CA LEU A 74 11.54 -25.76 -3.55
C LEU A 74 10.55 -26.89 -3.83
N TRP A 75 11.07 -28.06 -4.16
CA TRP A 75 10.30 -29.29 -4.31
C TRP A 75 11.11 -30.44 -3.72
N GLU A 76 10.51 -31.23 -2.81
CA GLU A 76 11.18 -32.39 -2.18
C GLU A 76 12.57 -32.05 -1.57
N ARG A 77 12.68 -30.89 -0.90
CA ARG A 77 13.93 -30.37 -0.30
C ARG A 77 15.05 -30.04 -1.30
N GLU A 78 14.72 -30.00 -2.57
CA GLU A 78 15.63 -29.62 -3.64
C GLU A 78 15.17 -28.29 -4.24
N GLU A 79 16.13 -27.45 -4.62
CA GLU A 79 15.86 -26.17 -5.27
C GLU A 79 15.83 -26.33 -6.79
N TYR A 80 14.89 -25.65 -7.43
CA TYR A 80 14.69 -25.65 -8.86
C TYR A 80 14.56 -24.23 -9.39
N LEU A 81 15.16 -23.99 -10.55
CA LEU A 81 14.94 -22.82 -11.38
C LEU A 81 13.91 -23.17 -12.45
N ILE A 82 12.82 -22.42 -12.51
CA ILE A 82 11.92 -22.39 -13.66
C ILE A 82 12.17 -21.13 -14.47
N VAL A 83 12.24 -21.28 -15.79
CA VAL A 83 12.26 -20.18 -16.76
C VAL A 83 11.09 -20.38 -17.71
N ALA A 84 10.26 -19.36 -17.89
CA ALA A 84 9.09 -19.38 -18.75
C ALA A 84 9.16 -18.26 -19.78
N ASP A 85 8.97 -18.60 -21.05
CA ASP A 85 8.82 -17.63 -22.13
C ASP A 85 7.41 -17.04 -22.15
N TYR A 86 7.30 -15.71 -22.12
CA TYR A 86 6.00 -15.05 -22.01
C TYR A 86 5.21 -15.08 -23.32
N TYR A 87 5.88 -15.23 -24.47
CA TYR A 87 5.22 -15.32 -25.77
C TYR A 87 4.61 -16.72 -25.99
N SER A 88 5.45 -17.75 -26.02
CA SER A 88 5.05 -19.12 -26.36
C SER A 88 4.48 -19.91 -25.18
N LYS A 89 4.62 -19.40 -23.95
CA LYS A 89 4.31 -20.11 -22.69
C LYS A 89 5.15 -21.37 -22.48
N TYR A 90 6.25 -21.53 -23.22
CA TYR A 90 7.19 -22.63 -23.04
C TYR A 90 7.96 -22.50 -21.73
N GLN A 91 8.14 -23.62 -21.02
CA GLN A 91 8.75 -23.65 -19.70
C GLN A 91 9.95 -24.59 -19.67
N ILE A 92 11.02 -24.16 -19.01
CA ILE A 92 12.21 -24.95 -18.73
C ILE A 92 12.38 -25.02 -17.21
N VAL A 93 12.48 -26.23 -16.68
CA VAL A 93 12.79 -26.48 -15.28
C VAL A 93 14.15 -27.17 -15.17
N ARG A 94 15.00 -26.65 -14.28
CA ARG A 94 16.32 -27.21 -13.97
C ARG A 94 16.53 -27.25 -12.47
N LYS A 95 17.09 -28.35 -11.97
CA LYS A 95 17.55 -28.42 -10.59
C LYS A 95 18.67 -27.38 -10.41
N ALA A 96 18.52 -26.53 -9.40
CA ALA A 96 19.55 -25.55 -9.04
C ALA A 96 20.67 -26.31 -8.33
N CYS A 97 21.74 -26.62 -9.06
CA CYS A 97 22.91 -27.24 -8.46
C CYS A 97 23.67 -26.12 -7.73
N HIS A 98 23.71 -26.20 -6.40
CA HIS A 98 24.61 -25.37 -5.60
C HIS A 98 26.06 -25.81 -5.89
N SER A 99 26.66 -25.29 -6.95
CA SER A 99 28.12 -25.34 -7.10
C SER A 99 28.65 -24.20 -6.24
N VAL A 100 28.79 -24.48 -4.94
CA VAL A 100 29.62 -23.64 -4.08
C VAL A 100 31.04 -23.76 -4.63
N TYR A 101 31.50 -22.73 -5.34
CA TYR A 101 32.90 -22.56 -5.71
C TYR A 101 33.71 -22.16 -4.48
#